data_AF-A0A7J3V1F3-F1
#
_entry.id   AF-A0A7J3V1F3-F1
#
_cell.length_a   1.000
_cell.length_b   1.000
_cell.length_c   1.000
_cell.angle_alpha   90.00
_cell.angle_beta   90.00
_cell.angle_gamma   90.00
#
_symmetry.space_group_name_H-M   'P 1'
#
loop_
_entity.id
_entity.type
_entity.pdbx_description
1 polymer ?
#
loop_
_entity_poly.entity_id
_entity_poly.type
_entity_poly.pdbx_seq_one_letter_code
_entity_poly.pdbx_strand_id
1 'polypeptide(L)'
;MAFEFLDINGIWAPLLNFATGLSATLIIAYIINRTLRIRISKIMRENPSLTTSYRFIRRLVLAIIILIGVTSATFAAFPELGASIASIFVAAGFASIVVGLAAQSTLSNIFAGITISIFQPIRINEAVMFKNEFCFVEDIKLMHTVLRT
;
A
#
# COMPACT_ATOMS: atom_id res chain seq x y z
N MET A 1 -22.03 50.66 21.08
CA MET A 1 -21.87 50.75 19.61
C MET A 1 -20.39 50.98 19.30
N ALA A 2 -19.54 50.02 19.67
CA ALA A 2 -18.12 50.02 19.36
C ALA A 2 -17.83 48.63 18.78
N PHE A 3 -17.99 48.58 17.46
CA PHE A 3 -17.38 47.68 16.52
C PHE A 3 -17.19 46.22 16.94
N GLU A 4 -18.09 45.39 16.44
CA GLU A 4 -17.86 44.02 15.99
C GLU A 4 -16.68 43.95 14.98
N PHE A 5 -15.45 44.25 15.40
CA PHE A 5 -14.24 43.77 14.74
C PHE A 5 -13.99 42.30 15.15
N LEU A 6 -15.05 41.52 14.96
CA LEU A 6 -15.10 40.07 14.87
C LEU A 6 -13.76 39.53 14.37
N ASP A 7 -13.12 38.70 15.18
CA ASP A 7 -12.77 37.30 14.91
C ASP A 7 -12.49 36.86 13.45
N ILE A 8 -11.93 37.74 12.62
CA ILE A 8 -11.51 37.44 11.25
C ILE A 8 -10.42 36.37 11.30
N ASN A 9 -9.47 36.46 12.24
CA ASN A 9 -8.39 35.49 12.38
C ASN A 9 -8.85 34.09 12.83
N GLY A 10 -9.96 33.96 13.55
CA GLY A 10 -10.51 32.67 13.99
C GLY A 10 -11.05 31.80 12.85
N ILE A 11 -11.52 32.42 11.76
CA ILE A 11 -12.09 31.72 10.59
C ILE A 11 -11.02 31.51 9.50
N TRP A 12 -10.16 32.49 9.23
CA TRP A 12 -9.19 32.37 8.13
C TRP A 12 -8.01 31.45 8.44
N ALA A 13 -7.56 31.35 9.69
CA ALA A 13 -6.45 30.49 10.09
C ALA A 13 -6.70 28.98 9.85
N PRO A 14 -7.83 28.38 10.28
CA PRO A 14 -8.11 26.98 10.00
C PRO A 14 -8.31 26.70 8.50
N LEU A 15 -8.92 27.63 7.76
CA LEU A 15 -9.06 27.52 6.31
C LEU A 15 -7.71 27.53 5.57
N LEU A 16 -6.76 28.37 6.02
CA LEU A 16 -5.41 28.40 5.47
C LEU A 16 -4.64 27.10 5.76
N ASN A 17 -4.74 26.57 6.98
CA ASN A 17 -4.14 25.28 7.35
C ASN A 17 -4.72 24.13 6.53
N PHE A 18 -6.03 24.15 6.29
CA PHE A 18 -6.68 23.18 5.42
C PHE A 18 -6.13 23.24 3.99
N ALA A 19 -6.05 24.45 3.42
CA ALA A 19 -5.58 24.66 2.06
C ALA A 19 -4.11 24.28 1.87
N THR A 20 -3.25 24.58 2.85
CA THR A 20 -1.83 24.20 2.82
C THR A 20 -1.65 22.69 2.99
N GLY A 21 -2.40 22.04 3.89
CA GLY A 21 -2.36 20.59 4.06
C GLY A 21 -2.87 19.83 2.83
N LEU A 22 -3.94 20.32 2.21
CA LEU A 22 -4.54 19.72 1.02
C LEU A 22 -3.65 19.91 -0.21
N SER A 23 -3.04 21.10 -0.37
CA SER A 23 -2.05 21.33 -1.43
C SER A 23 -0.80 20.48 -1.26
N ALA A 24 -0.24 20.37 -0.05
CA ALA A 24 0.89 19.47 0.23
C ALA A 24 0.54 18.01 -0.10
N THR A 25 -0.64 17.55 0.30
CA THR A 25 -1.14 16.21 -0.03
C THR A 25 -1.24 15.98 -1.53
N LEU A 26 -1.84 16.92 -2.27
CA LEU A 26 -1.96 16.83 -3.72
C LEU A 26 -0.60 16.86 -4.41
N ILE A 27 0.35 17.64 -3.91
CA ILE A 27 1.73 17.68 -4.42
C ILE A 27 2.39 16.31 -4.23
N ILE A 28 2.31 15.72 -3.03
CA ILE A 28 2.85 14.39 -2.75
C ILE A 28 2.20 13.33 -3.63
N ALA A 29 0.86 13.32 -3.71
CA ALA A 29 0.11 12.39 -4.55
C ALA A 29 0.48 12.56 -6.03
N TYR A 30 0.65 13.79 -6.50
CA TYR A 30 1.08 14.10 -7.86
C TYR A 30 2.50 13.61 -8.14
N ILE A 31 3.47 13.86 -7.24
CA ILE A 31 4.86 13.42 -7.38
C ILE A 31 4.93 11.89 -7.44
N ILE A 32 4.23 11.22 -6.53
CA ILE A 32 4.20 9.75 -6.47
C ILE A 32 3.52 9.20 -7.74
N ASN A 33 2.35 9.73 -8.09
CA ASN A 33 1.64 9.33 -9.30
C ASN A 33 2.49 9.52 -10.57
N ARG A 34 3.21 10.64 -10.65
CA ARG A 34 4.08 10.96 -11.78
C ARG A 34 5.27 10.02 -11.86
N THR A 35 5.95 9.78 -10.74
CA THR A 35 7.09 8.85 -10.67
C THR A 35 6.66 7.44 -11.04
N LEU A 36 5.55 6.97 -10.47
CA LEU A 36 4.97 5.66 -10.75
C LEU A 36 4.63 5.52 -12.24
N ARG A 37 3.98 6.53 -12.85
CA ARG A 37 3.61 6.48 -14.27
C ARG A 37 4.83 6.40 -15.19
N ILE A 38 5.88 7.18 -14.90
CA ILE A 38 7.10 7.25 -15.73
C ILE A 38 7.89 5.94 -15.65
N ARG A 39 8.06 5.38 -14.44
CA ARG A 39 8.82 4.14 -14.25
C ARG A 39 8.12 2.95 -14.88
N ILE A 40 6.79 2.96 -14.91
CA ILE A 40 6.01 1.74 -15.11
C ILE A 40 5.40 1.67 -16.50
N SER A 41 5.27 2.80 -17.20
CA SER A 41 4.94 2.79 -18.64
C SER A 41 5.95 2.02 -19.50
N LYS A 42 7.21 1.89 -19.03
CA LYS A 42 8.24 1.10 -19.72
C LYS A 42 8.06 -0.41 -19.46
N ILE A 43 7.92 -0.79 -18.19
CA ILE A 43 7.76 -2.19 -17.75
C ILE A 43 6.47 -2.81 -18.31
N MET A 44 5.39 -2.02 -18.39
CA MET A 44 4.09 -2.47 -18.93
C MET A 44 4.10 -2.79 -20.42
N ARG A 45 5.00 -2.17 -21.20
CA ARG A 45 5.14 -2.47 -22.64
C ARG A 45 5.86 -3.78 -22.88
N GLU A 46 6.79 -4.13 -21.99
CA GLU A 46 7.58 -5.36 -22.06
C GLU A 46 6.82 -6.56 -21.47
N ASN A 47 5.90 -6.34 -20.52
CA ASN A 47 5.13 -7.40 -19.86
C ASN A 47 3.62 -7.08 -19.77
N PRO A 48 2.83 -7.36 -20.82
CA PRO A 48 1.40 -7.04 -20.87
C PRO A 48 0.58 -7.74 -19.77
N SER A 49 0.99 -8.93 -19.33
CA SER A 49 0.32 -9.72 -18.30
C SER A 49 0.32 -9.05 -16.92
N LEU A 50 1.32 -8.21 -16.62
CA LEU A 50 1.46 -7.52 -15.34
C LEU A 50 0.69 -6.20 -15.28
N THR A 51 0.07 -5.78 -16.39
CA THR A 51 -0.56 -4.46 -16.50
C THR A 51 -1.73 -4.27 -15.53
N THR A 52 -2.55 -5.29 -15.36
CA THR A 52 -3.73 -5.27 -14.48
C THR A 52 -3.31 -5.17 -13.01
N SER A 53 -2.40 -6.03 -12.57
CA SER A 53 -1.87 -6.05 -11.20
C SER A 53 -1.23 -4.71 -10.83
N TYR A 54 -0.47 -4.12 -11.76
CA TYR A 54 0.13 -2.82 -11.51
C TYR A 54 -0.89 -1.68 -11.41
N ARG A 55 -1.91 -1.64 -12.29
CA ARG A 55 -2.96 -0.62 -12.20
C ARG A 55 -3.69 -0.72 -10.87
N PHE A 56 -3.95 -1.93 -10.40
CA PHE A 56 -4.56 -2.18 -9.10
C PHE A 56 -3.68 -1.63 -7.96
N ILE A 57 -2.40 -2.02 -7.90
CA ILE A 57 -1.47 -1.56 -6.86
C ILE A 57 -1.33 -0.03 -6.87
N ARG A 58 -1.17 0.59 -8.05
CA ARG A 58 -1.08 2.05 -8.16
C ARG A 58 -2.33 2.75 -7.62
N ARG A 59 -3.52 2.24 -7.96
CA ARG A 59 -4.79 2.82 -7.45
C ARG A 59 -4.88 2.69 -5.93
N LEU A 60 -4.49 1.54 -5.39
CA LEU A 60 -4.50 1.28 -3.95
C LEU A 60 -3.54 2.22 -3.21
N VAL A 61 -2.30 2.37 -3.69
CA VAL A 61 -1.31 3.30 -3.10
C VAL A 61 -1.81 4.74 -3.13
N LEU A 62 -2.34 5.21 -4.27
CA LEU A 62 -2.86 6.58 -4.38
C LEU A 62 -4.08 6.81 -3.48
N ALA A 63 -4.98 5.83 -3.38
CA ALA A 63 -6.12 5.91 -2.48
C ALA A 63 -5.70 6.07 -1.01
N ILE A 64 -4.69 5.30 -0.57
CA ILE A 64 -4.15 5.40 0.79
C ILE A 64 -3.52 6.77 1.04
N ILE A 65 -2.69 7.28 0.11
CA ILE A 65 -2.05 8.60 0.25
C ILE A 65 -3.09 9.71 0.35
N ILE A 66 -4.11 9.68 -0.51
CA ILE A 66 -5.19 10.67 -0.51
C ILE A 66 -5.98 10.58 0.80
N LEU A 67 -6.32 9.37 1.25
CA LEU A 67 -7.05 9.16 2.50
C LEU A 67 -6.28 9.76 3.69
N ILE A 68 -4.99 9.42 3.85
CA ILE A 68 -4.16 9.91 4.95
C ILE A 68 -4.00 11.43 4.85
N GLY A 69 -3.69 11.94 3.67
CA GLY A 69 -3.44 13.36 3.46
C GLY A 69 -4.67 14.23 3.71
N VAL A 70 -5.83 13.86 3.17
CA VAL A 70 -7.11 14.56 3.43
C VAL A 70 -7.44 14.53 4.92
N THR A 71 -7.25 13.39 5.57
CA THR A 71 -7.58 13.26 6.99
C THR A 71 -6.63 14.10 7.86
N SER A 72 -5.33 14.14 7.53
CA SER A 72 -4.35 14.98 8.22
C SER A 72 -4.62 16.49 8.04
N ALA A 73 -5.00 16.91 6.83
CA ALA A 73 -5.35 18.30 6.54
C ALA A 73 -6.63 18.72 7.28
N THR A 74 -7.62 17.82 7.34
CA THR A 74 -8.88 18.06 8.06
C THR A 74 -8.63 18.18 9.57
N PHE A 75 -7.79 17.31 10.14
CA PHE A 75 -7.43 17.37 11.55
C PHE A 75 -6.71 18.68 11.93
N ALA A 76 -5.78 19.14 11.09
CA ALA A 76 -5.05 20.39 11.31
C ALA A 76 -5.94 21.65 11.22
N ALA A 77 -7.01 21.59 10.42
CA ALA A 77 -7.95 22.69 10.22
C ALA A 77 -9.10 22.70 11.23
N PHE A 78 -9.63 21.53 11.59
CA PHE A 78 -10.80 21.39 12.45
C PHE A 78 -10.53 20.37 13.56
N PRO A 79 -9.85 20.80 14.66
CA PRO A 79 -9.52 19.92 15.77
C PRO A 79 -10.75 19.27 16.42
N GLU A 80 -11.91 19.94 16.37
CA GLU A 80 -13.19 19.44 16.89
C GLU A 80 -13.64 18.14 16.21
N LEU A 81 -13.28 17.95 14.94
CA LEU A 81 -13.56 16.72 14.20
C LEU A 81 -12.57 15.59 14.52
N GLY A 82 -11.57 15.86 15.36
CA GLY A 82 -10.51 14.92 15.69
C GLY A 82 -11.03 13.61 16.29
N ALA A 83 -12.07 13.66 17.12
CA ALA A 83 -12.68 12.45 17.70
C ALA A 83 -13.32 11.56 16.62
N SER A 84 -14.05 12.17 15.68
CA SER A 84 -14.66 11.47 14.54
C SER A 84 -13.58 10.86 13.64
N ILE A 85 -12.53 11.63 13.34
CA ILE A 85 -11.38 11.16 12.56
C ILE A 85 -10.69 9.97 13.24
N ALA A 86 -10.43 10.06 14.54
CA ALA A 86 -9.79 9.00 15.32
C ALA A 86 -10.62 7.71 15.27
N SER A 87 -11.95 7.81 15.37
CA SER A 87 -12.83 6.63 15.29
C SER A 87 -12.74 5.91 13.94
N ILE A 88 -12.63 6.66 12.83
CA ILE A 88 -12.43 6.11 11.49
C ILE A 88 -11.07 5.42 11.39
N PHE A 89 -10.02 6.01 11.94
CA PHE A 89 -8.69 5.38 11.97
C PHE A 89 -8.65 4.09 12.80
N VAL A 90 -9.37 4.05 13.93
CA VAL A 90 -9.51 2.82 14.72
C VAL A 90 -10.17 1.73 13.87
N ALA A 91 -11.29 2.05 13.20
CA ALA A 91 -11.97 1.11 12.31
C ALA A 91 -11.07 0.66 11.13
N ALA A 92 -10.33 1.59 10.53
CA ALA A 92 -9.38 1.28 9.46
C ALA A 92 -8.21 0.40 9.96
N GLY A 93 -7.77 0.60 11.20
CA GLY A 93 -6.78 -0.25 11.87
C GLY A 93 -7.28 -1.69 12.00
N PHE A 94 -8.49 -1.89 12.51
CA PHE A 94 -9.13 -3.21 12.56
C PHE A 94 -9.27 -3.84 11.17
N ALA A 95 -9.73 -3.07 10.18
CA ALA A 95 -9.83 -3.55 8.80
C ALA A 95 -8.47 -4.01 8.24
N SER A 96 -7.40 -3.28 8.57
CA SER A 96 -6.02 -3.62 8.15
C SER A 96 -5.56 -4.95 8.76
N ILE A 97 -5.92 -5.24 10.00
CA ILE A 97 -5.63 -6.53 10.66
C ILE A 97 -6.35 -7.66 9.92
N VAL A 98 -7.64 -7.50 9.61
CA VAL A 98 -8.42 -8.53 8.89
C VAL A 98 -7.83 -8.79 7.51
N VAL A 99 -7.46 -7.74 6.76
CA VAL A 99 -6.79 -7.87 5.46
C VAL A 99 -5.42 -8.56 5.60
N GLY A 100 -4.65 -8.23 6.64
CA GLY A 100 -3.37 -8.86 6.92
C GLY A 100 -3.49 -10.35 7.23
N LEU A 101 -4.49 -10.73 8.03
CA LEU A 101 -4.81 -12.13 8.33
C LEU A 101 -5.23 -12.87 7.06
N ALA A 102 -6.06 -12.26 6.21
CA ALA A 102 -6.44 -12.86 4.93
C ALA A 102 -5.23 -13.07 4.00
N ALA A 103 -4.23 -12.19 4.04
CA ALA A 103 -3.01 -12.29 3.26
C ALA A 103 -1.93 -13.22 3.86
N GLN A 104 -2.15 -13.75 5.07
CA GLN A 104 -1.14 -14.47 5.85
C GLN A 104 -0.52 -15.65 5.08
N SER A 105 -1.35 -16.48 4.42
CA SER A 105 -0.87 -17.64 3.66
C SER A 105 0.01 -17.24 2.47
N THR A 106 -0.39 -16.18 1.76
CA THR A 106 0.36 -15.66 0.61
C THR A 106 1.71 -15.12 1.07
N LEU A 107 1.73 -14.34 2.16
CA LEU A 107 2.96 -13.78 2.70
C LEU A 107 3.88 -14.88 3.25
N SER A 108 3.33 -15.88 3.94
CA SER A 108 4.05 -17.06 4.40
C SER A 108 4.73 -17.81 3.24
N ASN A 109 4.03 -17.99 2.12
CA ASN A 109 4.58 -18.64 0.93
C ASN A 109 5.74 -17.83 0.34
N ILE A 110 5.62 -16.49 0.26
CA ILE A 110 6.71 -15.62 -0.20
C ILE A 110 7.95 -15.77 0.69
N PHE A 111 7.77 -15.74 2.01
CA PHE A 111 8.88 -15.92 2.95
C PHE A 111 9.52 -17.31 2.84
N ALA A 112 8.71 -18.36 2.64
CA ALA A 112 9.21 -19.71 2.39
C ALA A 112 10.07 -19.74 1.12
N GLY A 113 9.59 -19.19 0.00
CA GLY A 113 10.35 -19.11 -1.25
C GLY A 113 11.66 -18.33 -1.10
N ILE A 114 11.65 -17.18 -0.41
CA ILE A 114 12.86 -16.40 -0.13
C ILE A 114 13.85 -17.20 0.72
N THR A 115 13.38 -17.86 1.78
CA THR A 115 14.21 -18.67 2.68
C THR A 115 14.86 -19.83 1.93
N ILE A 116 14.09 -20.54 1.09
CA ILE A 116 14.61 -21.62 0.25
C ILE A 116 15.65 -21.07 -0.73
N SER A 117 15.39 -19.92 -1.36
CA SER A 117 16.33 -19.33 -2.31
C SER A 117 17.65 -18.89 -1.67
N ILE A 118 17.62 -18.40 -0.41
CA ILE A 118 18.81 -17.89 0.30
C ILE A 118 19.61 -19.04 0.90
N PHE A 119 18.96 -19.91 1.68
CA PHE A 119 19.65 -20.95 2.43
C PHE A 119 19.81 -22.26 1.63
N GLN A 120 19.11 -22.38 0.50
CA GLN A 120 19.19 -23.50 -0.43
C GLN A 120 19.16 -24.90 0.23
N PRO A 121 18.17 -25.19 1.12
CA PRO A 121 18.02 -26.52 1.71
C PRO A 121 17.60 -27.59 0.68
N ILE A 122 17.00 -27.16 -0.43
CA ILE A 122 16.71 -27.96 -1.63
C ILE A 122 17.20 -27.18 -2.84
N ARG A 123 17.83 -27.88 -3.80
CA ARG A 123 18.41 -27.26 -5.00
C ARG A 123 17.66 -27.65 -6.26
N ILE A 124 17.77 -26.81 -7.28
CA ILE A 124 17.22 -27.11 -8.61
C ILE A 124 17.95 -28.35 -9.17
N ASN A 125 17.19 -29.25 -9.79
CA ASN A 125 17.60 -30.57 -10.28
C ASN A 125 17.92 -31.60 -9.17
N GLU A 126 17.63 -31.30 -7.92
CA GLU A 126 17.74 -32.28 -6.84
C GLU A 126 16.49 -33.15 -6.76
N ALA A 127 16.67 -34.43 -6.42
CA ALA A 127 15.57 -35.35 -6.18
C ALA A 127 15.00 -35.15 -4.77
N VAL A 128 13.68 -34.99 -4.68
CA VAL A 128 12.94 -34.82 -3.43
C VAL A 128 11.79 -35.81 -3.38
N MET A 129 11.51 -36.33 -2.20
CA MET A 129 10.33 -37.16 -1.97
C MET A 129 9.14 -36.27 -1.64
N PHE A 130 8.13 -36.26 -2.52
CA PHE A 130 6.92 -35.47 -2.32
C PHE A 130 5.70 -36.37 -2.47
N LYS A 131 4.81 -36.40 -1.46
CA LYS A 131 3.62 -37.27 -1.44
C LYS A 131 3.92 -38.75 -1.78
N ASN A 132 5.05 -39.27 -1.29
CA ASN A 132 5.48 -40.66 -1.50
C ASN A 132 5.87 -41.00 -2.96
N GLU A 133 6.11 -40.00 -3.80
CA GLU A 133 6.69 -40.14 -5.15
C GLU A 133 8.05 -39.45 -5.22
N PHE A 134 8.95 -39.98 -6.07
CA PHE A 134 10.21 -39.32 -6.39
C PHE A 134 9.94 -38.24 -7.43
N CYS A 135 10.32 -37.00 -7.10
CA CYS A 135 10.22 -35.87 -8.01
C CYS A 135 11.55 -35.13 -8.06
N PHE A 136 11.79 -34.41 -9.15
CA PHE A 136 12.93 -33.49 -9.29
C PHE A 136 12.45 -32.05 -9.18
N VAL A 137 13.20 -31.22 -8.46
CA VAL A 137 12.94 -29.79 -8.37
C VAL A 137 13.28 -29.12 -9.71
N GLU A 138 12.27 -28.58 -10.40
CA GLU A 138 12.46 -27.91 -11.69
C GLU A 138 12.72 -26.42 -11.53
N ASP A 139 11.94 -25.75 -10.69
CA ASP A 139 12.04 -24.30 -10.47
C ASP A 139 11.55 -23.94 -9.06
N ILE A 140 12.17 -22.93 -8.46
CA ILE A 140 11.81 -22.42 -7.13
C ILE A 140 11.30 -20.99 -7.32
N LYS A 141 9.97 -20.81 -7.38
CA LYS A 141 9.36 -19.48 -7.44
C LYS A 141 9.10 -18.94 -6.03
N LEU A 142 8.84 -17.64 -5.95
CA LEU A 142 8.60 -16.97 -4.67
C LEU A 142 7.43 -17.58 -3.87
N MET A 143 6.35 -17.96 -4.53
CA MET A 143 5.14 -18.45 -3.84
C MET A 143 4.95 -19.97 -3.91
N HIS A 144 5.69 -20.67 -4.77
CA HIS A 144 5.55 -22.11 -4.95
C HIS A 144 6.79 -22.70 -5.65
N THR A 145 7.00 -23.99 -5.48
CA THR A 145 8.04 -24.77 -6.15
C THR A 145 7.41 -25.64 -7.23
N VAL A 146 8.05 -25.72 -8.39
CA VAL A 146 7.64 -26.59 -9.50
C VAL A 146 8.43 -27.88 -9.40
N LEU A 147 7.72 -29.00 -9.38
CA LEU A 147 8.27 -30.35 -9.35
C LEU A 147 7.90 -31.06 -10.64
N ARG A 148 8.82 -31.88 -11.15
CA ARG A 148 8.56 -32.83 -12.24
C ARG A 148 8.74 -34.25 -11.74
N THR A 149 7.90 -35.16 -12.18
CA THR A 149 8.00 -36.60 -11.89
C THR A 149 8.96 -37.27 -12.88
#